data_AF-A0A4Y9XPJ9-F1
#
_entry.id   AF-A0A4Y9XPJ9-F1
#
_cell.length_a   1.000
_cell.length_b   1.000
_cell.length_c   1.000
_cell.angle_alpha   90.00
_cell.angle_beta   90.00
_cell.angle_gamma   90.00
#
_symmetry.space_group_name_H-M   'P 1'
#
loop_
_entity.id
_entity.type
_entity.pdbx_description
1 polymer ?
#
loop_
_entity_poly.entity_id
_entity_poly.type
_entity_poly.pdbx_seq_one_letter_code
_entity_poly.pdbx_strand_id
1 'polypeptide(L)'
;MTLEGTKAAGTDLHSKTASILGISRDQAKVFNYSRIYGAGMRHAVLLLLQSNAGMLPEQAQKLAQNLYASTKGKNTHRADLFGRKFWYGGTESYVFNKLEEIALSDRPQTPALGCGVTYALSKEYLPATFGDDYMPSRINWVVQSSGVDYLHLLIVSMEHLIKKYDIQARYLISVHDELRYLVKEEDRYRAALALQIANLWTRSLFAYRLGMDDLPQGVAFFSAVDVDKVLRKEVDMPCVTPSQPIPIPPGESLDIAKVLEKTNGGSLWPDGAPMVENDGIDCGGSLVGYRQPDCLVHRAHSAEWLRAQASSDLQEIKQLAMAHKAKFGDGLKSNRQASKNISGLRRLRKVRTLGDGNSVDWNNTIEQLLKSLDMHP
;
A
#
# COMPACT_ATOMS: atom_id res chain seq x y z
N MET A 1 -1.51 11.42 -9.60
CA MET A 1 -2.38 11.30 -8.41
C MET A 1 -3.24 12.54 -8.33
N THR A 2 -4.57 12.41 -8.23
CA THR A 2 -5.42 13.55 -7.83
C THR A 2 -5.05 13.90 -6.40
N LEU A 3 -4.58 15.13 -6.18
CA LEU A 3 -4.34 15.72 -4.86
C LEU A 3 -5.52 15.35 -3.95
N GLU A 4 -5.27 14.51 -2.94
CA GLU A 4 -6.31 14.07 -2.02
C GLU A 4 -6.85 15.31 -1.29
N GLY A 5 -8.13 15.59 -1.49
CA GLY A 5 -8.79 16.72 -0.86
C GLY A 5 -8.95 16.52 0.64
N THR A 6 -9.41 17.56 1.33
CA THR A 6 -9.58 17.50 2.78
C THR A 6 -10.94 16.95 3.17
N LYS A 7 -11.00 16.27 4.34
CA LYS A 7 -12.26 15.83 4.96
C LYS A 7 -13.21 17.01 5.20
N ALA A 8 -12.67 18.14 5.66
CA ALA A 8 -13.43 19.36 5.93
C ALA A 8 -14.09 19.93 4.67
N ALA A 9 -13.41 19.87 3.52
CA ALA A 9 -13.96 20.32 2.24
C ALA A 9 -14.81 19.24 1.53
N GLY A 10 -14.98 18.04 2.11
CA GLY A 10 -15.68 16.92 1.47
C GLY A 10 -15.02 16.45 0.17
N THR A 11 -13.73 16.76 -0.02
CA THR A 11 -12.98 16.46 -1.24
C THR A 11 -12.08 15.24 -1.09
N ASP A 12 -12.01 14.64 0.12
CA ASP A 12 -11.31 13.38 0.34
C ASP A 12 -12.00 12.21 -0.35
N LEU A 13 -11.22 11.16 -0.64
CA LEU A 13 -11.66 9.95 -1.32
C LEU A 13 -12.95 9.37 -0.74
N HIS A 14 -13.06 9.30 0.58
CA HIS A 14 -14.23 8.71 1.23
C HIS A 14 -15.47 9.59 1.10
N SER A 15 -15.33 10.92 1.21
CA SER A 15 -16.46 11.85 1.02
C SER A 15 -16.93 11.88 -0.43
N LYS A 16 -16.02 11.77 -1.42
CA LYS A 16 -16.40 11.64 -2.83
C LYS A 16 -17.17 10.35 -3.10
N THR A 17 -16.69 9.21 -2.60
CA THR A 17 -17.41 7.94 -2.72
C THR A 17 -18.77 7.99 -2.02
N ALA A 18 -18.85 8.59 -0.82
CA ALA A 18 -20.09 8.80 -0.09
C ALA A 18 -21.10 9.61 -0.90
N SER A 19 -20.65 10.70 -1.52
CA SER A 19 -21.47 11.56 -2.38
C SER A 19 -21.97 10.83 -3.64
N ILE A 20 -21.13 10.01 -4.28
CA ILE A 20 -21.51 9.23 -5.47
C ILE A 20 -22.54 8.14 -5.13
N LEU A 21 -22.36 7.47 -3.97
CA LEU A 21 -23.20 6.36 -3.55
C LEU A 21 -24.44 6.79 -2.74
N GLY A 22 -24.49 8.02 -2.25
CA GLY A 22 -25.55 8.49 -1.36
C GLY A 22 -25.55 7.80 0.00
N ILE A 23 -24.37 7.42 0.52
CA ILE A 23 -24.20 6.73 1.80
C ILE A 23 -23.38 7.56 2.79
N SER A 24 -23.33 7.15 4.05
CA SER A 24 -22.46 7.81 5.04
C SER A 24 -20.98 7.64 4.71
N ARG A 25 -20.15 8.58 5.18
CA ARG A 25 -18.69 8.53 4.97
C ARG A 25 -18.06 7.26 5.57
N ASP A 26 -18.55 6.79 6.70
CA ASP A 26 -18.02 5.58 7.36
C ASP A 26 -18.35 4.31 6.56
N GLN A 27 -19.55 4.22 6.00
CA GLN A 27 -19.90 3.14 5.07
C GLN A 27 -19.07 3.23 3.78
N ALA A 28 -18.86 4.43 3.24
CA ALA A 28 -18.01 4.67 2.08
C ALA A 28 -16.53 4.32 2.34
N LYS A 29 -16.05 4.45 3.59
CA LYS A 29 -14.72 4.01 4.01
C LYS A 29 -14.60 2.48 3.86
N VAL A 30 -15.51 1.72 4.47
CA VAL A 30 -15.55 0.24 4.35
C VAL A 30 -15.63 -0.19 2.88
N PHE A 31 -16.50 0.46 2.12
CA PHE A 31 -16.66 0.19 0.69
C PHE A 31 -15.34 0.43 -0.08
N ASN A 32 -14.71 1.59 0.10
CA ASN A 32 -13.47 1.92 -0.60
C ASN A 32 -12.35 0.92 -0.32
N TYR A 33 -12.16 0.53 0.94
CA TYR A 33 -11.17 -0.48 1.29
C TYR A 33 -11.46 -1.81 0.62
N SER A 34 -12.70 -2.30 0.70
CA SER A 34 -13.08 -3.56 0.03
C SER A 34 -12.72 -3.53 -1.47
N ARG A 35 -13.00 -2.41 -2.14
CA ARG A 35 -12.75 -2.20 -3.57
C ARG A 35 -11.26 -2.19 -3.90
N ILE A 36 -10.45 -1.47 -3.13
CA ILE A 36 -8.99 -1.40 -3.33
C ILE A 36 -8.34 -2.77 -3.09
N TYR A 37 -8.84 -3.56 -2.13
CA TYR A 37 -8.38 -4.92 -1.85
C TYR A 37 -8.88 -5.98 -2.85
N GLY A 38 -9.46 -5.56 -3.97
CA GLY A 38 -9.83 -6.47 -5.07
C GLY A 38 -11.25 -7.05 -4.97
N ALA A 39 -12.12 -6.49 -4.13
CA ALA A 39 -13.53 -6.88 -4.15
C ALA A 39 -14.16 -6.57 -5.52
N GLY A 40 -14.80 -7.59 -6.10
CA GLY A 40 -15.50 -7.47 -7.37
C GLY A 40 -16.89 -6.82 -7.23
N MET A 41 -17.51 -6.55 -8.38
CA MET A 41 -18.82 -5.88 -8.47
C MET A 41 -19.92 -6.57 -7.64
N ARG A 42 -19.92 -7.91 -7.57
CA ARG A 42 -20.89 -8.67 -6.78
C ARG A 42 -20.82 -8.34 -5.29
N HIS A 43 -19.61 -8.19 -4.75
CA HIS A 43 -19.40 -7.85 -3.34
C HIS A 43 -19.81 -6.40 -3.06
N ALA A 44 -19.49 -5.48 -3.98
CA ALA A 44 -19.95 -4.10 -3.91
C ALA A 44 -21.48 -3.97 -3.87
N VAL A 45 -22.21 -4.72 -4.71
CA VAL A 45 -23.69 -4.73 -4.68
C VAL A 45 -24.20 -5.26 -3.35
N LEU A 46 -23.62 -6.35 -2.83
CA LEU A 46 -24.00 -6.91 -1.54
C LEU A 46 -23.82 -5.90 -0.41
N LEU A 47 -22.70 -5.18 -0.38
CA LEU A 47 -22.40 -4.18 0.64
C LEU A 47 -23.37 -2.98 0.57
N LEU A 48 -23.79 -2.59 -0.65
CA LEU A 48 -24.81 -1.56 -0.83
C LEU A 48 -26.18 -2.01 -0.30
N LEU A 49 -26.60 -3.24 -0.59
CA LEU A 49 -27.85 -3.80 -0.07
C LEU A 49 -27.84 -3.95 1.46
N GLN A 50 -26.68 -4.29 2.04
CA GLN A 50 -26.52 -4.36 3.50
C GLN A 50 -26.57 -2.98 4.17
N SER A 51 -26.05 -1.94 3.51
CA SER A 51 -26.03 -0.58 4.03
C SER A 51 -27.37 0.16 3.86
N ASN A 52 -28.20 -0.26 2.91
CA ASN A 52 -29.54 0.30 2.69
C ASN A 52 -30.56 -0.80 2.40
N ALA A 53 -31.28 -1.23 3.44
CA ALA A 53 -32.28 -2.30 3.36
C ALA A 53 -33.47 -1.99 2.42
N GLY A 54 -33.70 -0.72 2.07
CA GLY A 54 -34.75 -0.31 1.14
C GLY A 54 -34.30 -0.22 -0.33
N MET A 55 -33.02 -0.47 -0.63
CA MET A 55 -32.48 -0.35 -1.98
C MET A 55 -32.82 -1.59 -2.83
N LEU A 56 -33.34 -1.36 -4.04
CA LEU A 56 -33.56 -2.44 -5.00
C LEU A 56 -32.22 -2.97 -5.57
N PRO A 57 -32.09 -4.28 -5.82
CA PRO A 57 -30.86 -4.87 -6.38
C PRO A 57 -30.38 -4.22 -7.68
N GLU A 58 -31.30 -3.84 -8.58
CA GLU A 58 -30.96 -3.16 -9.83
C GLU A 58 -30.36 -1.77 -9.60
N GLN A 59 -30.91 -1.03 -8.63
CA GLN A 59 -30.39 0.28 -8.25
C GLN A 59 -28.99 0.15 -7.64
N ALA A 60 -28.77 -0.84 -6.78
CA ALA A 60 -27.46 -1.15 -6.20
C ALA A 60 -26.44 -1.51 -7.30
N GLN A 61 -26.85 -2.28 -8.30
CA GLN A 61 -26.00 -2.62 -9.44
C GLN A 61 -25.62 -1.39 -10.27
N LYS A 62 -26.58 -0.51 -10.56
CA LYS A 62 -26.33 0.73 -11.31
C LYS A 62 -25.40 1.68 -10.55
N LEU A 63 -25.60 1.85 -9.24
CA LEU A 63 -24.73 2.65 -8.38
C LEU A 63 -23.30 2.10 -8.32
N ALA A 64 -23.15 0.78 -8.13
CA ALA A 64 -21.84 0.14 -8.15
C ALA A 64 -21.15 0.35 -9.50
N GLN A 65 -21.84 0.14 -10.62
CA GLN A 65 -21.29 0.37 -11.97
C GLN A 65 -20.82 1.81 -12.17
N ASN A 66 -21.62 2.80 -11.78
CA ASN A 66 -21.25 4.22 -11.87
C ASN A 66 -20.01 4.54 -11.03
N LEU A 67 -19.90 3.95 -9.84
CA LEU A 67 -18.74 4.14 -8.99
C LEU A 67 -17.49 3.50 -9.60
N TYR A 68 -17.53 2.25 -10.03
CA TYR A 68 -16.37 1.61 -10.67
C TYR A 68 -15.95 2.35 -11.94
N ALA A 69 -16.91 2.83 -12.74
CA ALA A 69 -16.61 3.58 -13.95
C ALA A 69 -15.97 4.96 -13.66
N SER A 70 -16.41 5.68 -12.62
CA SER A 70 -15.83 6.98 -12.25
C SER A 70 -14.48 6.85 -11.54
N THR A 71 -14.27 5.77 -10.79
CA THR A 71 -13.06 5.58 -9.98
C THR A 71 -12.03 4.68 -10.66
N LYS A 72 -12.32 3.39 -10.82
CA LYS A 72 -11.43 2.42 -11.47
C LYS A 72 -11.27 2.74 -12.95
N GLY A 73 -12.33 3.23 -13.59
CA GLY A 73 -12.35 3.57 -15.01
C GLY A 73 -12.89 2.44 -15.88
N LYS A 74 -12.61 2.53 -17.18
CA LYS A 74 -12.96 1.52 -18.18
C LYS A 74 -11.74 0.65 -18.46
N ASN A 75 -11.94 -0.65 -18.69
CA ASN A 75 -10.86 -1.52 -19.13
C ASN A 75 -10.78 -1.54 -20.66
N THR A 76 -9.57 -1.58 -21.21
CA THR A 76 -9.40 -1.72 -22.67
C THR A 76 -9.87 -3.06 -23.20
N HIS A 77 -9.90 -4.10 -22.35
CA HIS A 77 -10.19 -5.51 -22.66
C HIS A 77 -9.34 -6.13 -23.77
N ARG A 78 -8.39 -5.36 -24.32
CA ARG A 78 -7.53 -5.72 -25.43
C ARG A 78 -6.08 -5.46 -25.07
N ALA A 79 -5.20 -6.32 -25.54
CA ALA A 79 -3.76 -6.24 -25.29
C ALA A 79 -2.98 -5.64 -26.47
N ASP A 80 -3.66 -5.30 -27.58
CA ASP A 80 -3.07 -4.66 -28.76
C ASP A 80 -2.58 -3.22 -28.48
N LEU A 81 -3.19 -2.57 -27.48
CA LEU A 81 -2.84 -1.25 -26.96
C LEU A 81 -1.79 -1.40 -25.85
N PHE A 82 -0.58 -0.85 -26.08
CA PHE A 82 0.53 -0.88 -25.11
C PHE A 82 0.92 -2.29 -24.60
N GLY A 83 0.58 -3.36 -25.33
CA GLY A 83 0.97 -4.74 -25.02
C GLY A 83 0.26 -5.37 -23.82
N ARG A 84 -0.75 -4.70 -23.23
CA ARG A 84 -1.47 -5.20 -22.05
C ARG A 84 -2.88 -4.63 -21.93
N LYS A 85 -3.73 -5.32 -21.16
CA LYS A 85 -5.01 -4.78 -20.71
C LYS A 85 -4.77 -3.78 -19.58
N PHE A 86 -5.50 -2.67 -19.58
CA PHE A 86 -5.37 -1.65 -18.54
C PHE A 86 -6.64 -0.83 -18.37
N TRP A 87 -6.73 -0.13 -17.25
CA TRP A 87 -7.81 0.76 -16.86
C TRP A 87 -7.50 2.20 -17.28
N TYR A 88 -8.49 2.93 -17.76
CA TYR A 88 -8.36 4.33 -18.18
C TYR A 88 -9.61 5.15 -17.84
N GLY A 89 -9.43 6.47 -17.72
CA GLY A 89 -10.52 7.44 -17.58
C GLY A 89 -11.19 7.49 -16.21
N GLY A 90 -10.71 6.72 -15.23
CA GLY A 90 -11.14 6.80 -13.84
C GLY A 90 -10.14 7.56 -12.98
N THR A 91 -10.60 8.15 -11.87
CA THR A 91 -9.75 8.92 -10.93
C THR A 91 -8.60 8.09 -10.33
N GLU A 92 -8.76 6.77 -10.25
CA GLU A 92 -7.83 5.84 -9.63
C GLU A 92 -7.23 4.84 -10.62
N SER A 93 -7.47 5.02 -11.93
CA SER A 93 -6.98 4.08 -12.96
C SER A 93 -5.48 3.81 -12.85
N TYR A 94 -4.67 4.83 -12.54
CA TYR A 94 -3.23 4.68 -12.30
C TYR A 94 -2.90 3.70 -11.16
N VAL A 95 -3.63 3.79 -10.04
CA VAL A 95 -3.40 2.94 -8.86
C VAL A 95 -3.73 1.50 -9.21
N PHE A 96 -4.90 1.25 -9.81
CA PHE A 96 -5.28 -0.10 -10.22
C PHE A 96 -4.34 -0.70 -11.25
N ASN A 97 -3.89 0.08 -12.24
CA ASN A 97 -2.93 -0.40 -13.22
C ASN A 97 -1.61 -0.79 -12.58
N LYS A 98 -1.10 0.00 -11.63
CA LYS A 98 0.15 -0.31 -10.93
C LYS A 98 0.00 -1.51 -10.00
N LEU A 99 -1.11 -1.62 -9.25
CA LEU A 99 -1.40 -2.77 -8.41
C LEU A 99 -1.52 -4.07 -9.23
N GLU A 100 -2.24 -4.03 -10.35
CA GLU A 100 -2.39 -5.17 -11.25
C GLU A 100 -1.04 -5.52 -11.92
N GLU A 101 -0.22 -4.53 -12.29
CA GLU A 101 1.14 -4.74 -12.81
C GLU A 101 2.04 -5.50 -11.82
N ILE A 102 2.04 -5.09 -10.54
CA ILE A 102 2.84 -5.74 -9.50
C ILE A 102 2.31 -7.16 -9.21
N ALA A 103 0.98 -7.29 -9.07
CA ALA A 103 0.33 -8.57 -8.76
C ALA A 103 0.45 -9.61 -9.88
N LEU A 104 0.52 -9.18 -11.15
CA LEU A 104 0.65 -10.05 -12.32
C LEU A 104 2.10 -10.33 -12.73
N SER A 105 3.07 -9.70 -12.06
CA SER A 105 4.48 -9.95 -12.32
C SER A 105 4.86 -11.38 -11.96
N ASP A 106 5.91 -11.91 -12.60
CA ASP A 106 6.32 -13.30 -12.37
C ASP A 106 6.80 -13.51 -10.91
N ARG A 107 7.37 -12.46 -10.32
CA ARG A 107 7.82 -12.39 -8.93
C ARG A 107 7.22 -11.15 -8.25
N PRO A 108 5.97 -11.22 -7.76
CA PRO A 108 5.32 -10.10 -7.09
C PRO A 108 6.13 -9.66 -5.86
N GLN A 109 6.49 -8.39 -5.85
CA GLN A 109 7.28 -7.75 -4.79
C GLN A 109 6.65 -6.42 -4.38
N THR A 110 6.74 -6.06 -3.11
CA THR A 110 6.32 -4.74 -2.65
C THR A 110 7.20 -3.65 -3.26
N PRO A 111 6.66 -2.46 -3.58
CA PRO A 111 7.38 -1.44 -4.33
C PRO A 111 8.50 -0.76 -3.51
N ALA A 112 8.38 -0.68 -2.18
CA ALA A 112 9.34 0.03 -1.35
C ALA A 112 10.54 -0.85 -0.96
N LEU A 113 10.28 -1.99 -0.30
CA LEU A 113 11.34 -2.87 0.22
C LEU A 113 11.59 -4.12 -0.65
N GLY A 114 10.74 -4.41 -1.64
CA GLY A 114 10.93 -5.58 -2.50
C GLY A 114 10.57 -6.91 -1.83
N CYS A 115 9.75 -6.88 -0.77
CA CYS A 115 9.29 -8.07 -0.06
C CYS A 115 8.46 -8.94 -1.01
N GLY A 116 8.86 -10.20 -1.21
CA GLY A 116 8.20 -11.10 -2.15
C GLY A 116 7.00 -11.82 -1.57
N VAL A 117 5.98 -12.10 -2.39
CA VAL A 117 4.85 -12.95 -2.00
C VAL A 117 5.32 -14.39 -1.82
N THR A 118 4.64 -15.15 -0.96
CA THR A 118 4.93 -16.59 -0.79
C THR A 118 4.91 -17.35 -2.13
N TYR A 119 5.75 -18.38 -2.25
CA TYR A 119 5.86 -19.20 -3.45
C TYR A 119 4.52 -19.81 -3.88
N ALA A 120 3.64 -20.14 -2.94
CA ALA A 120 2.31 -20.71 -3.21
C ALA A 120 1.38 -19.76 -3.99
N LEU A 121 1.59 -18.45 -3.89
CA LEU A 121 0.81 -17.44 -4.62
C LEU A 121 1.60 -16.83 -5.79
N SER A 122 2.87 -17.17 -5.94
CA SER A 122 3.73 -16.67 -7.02
C SER A 122 3.38 -17.33 -8.34
N LYS A 123 3.19 -16.52 -9.38
CA LYS A 123 2.80 -16.99 -10.72
C LYS A 123 3.82 -17.97 -11.31
N GLU A 124 5.11 -17.77 -11.04
CA GLU A 124 6.21 -18.64 -11.47
C GLU A 124 6.01 -20.13 -11.07
N TYR A 125 5.35 -20.37 -9.94
CA TYR A 125 5.19 -21.71 -9.37
C TYR A 125 3.78 -22.29 -9.55
N LEU A 126 2.83 -21.52 -10.10
CA LEU A 126 1.46 -21.95 -10.32
C LEU A 126 1.24 -22.48 -11.73
N PRO A 127 0.41 -23.53 -11.91
CA PRO A 127 -0.02 -23.98 -13.23
C PRO A 127 -0.70 -22.84 -14.01
N ALA A 128 -0.43 -22.74 -15.32
CA ALA A 128 -0.94 -21.65 -16.17
C ALA A 128 -2.48 -21.56 -16.21
N THR A 129 -3.19 -22.63 -15.83
CA THR A 129 -4.65 -22.69 -15.74
C THR A 129 -5.23 -22.15 -14.43
N PHE A 130 -4.43 -22.07 -13.36
CA PHE A 130 -4.86 -21.64 -12.00
C PHE A 130 -4.30 -20.28 -11.59
N GLY A 131 -3.48 -19.64 -12.43
CA GLY A 131 -2.75 -18.42 -12.08
C GLY A 131 -3.62 -17.16 -11.92
N ASP A 132 -4.80 -17.14 -12.53
CA ASP A 132 -5.72 -15.99 -12.56
C ASP A 132 -6.70 -15.98 -11.37
N ASP A 133 -6.99 -17.13 -10.75
CA ASP A 133 -7.98 -17.27 -9.67
C ASP A 133 -7.56 -16.58 -8.36
N TYR A 134 -6.26 -16.30 -8.18
CA TYR A 134 -5.71 -15.68 -6.97
C TYR A 134 -5.50 -14.16 -7.09
N MET A 135 -5.97 -13.54 -8.17
CA MET A 135 -5.79 -12.10 -8.41
C MET A 135 -6.26 -11.21 -7.25
N PRO A 136 -7.46 -11.42 -6.67
CA PRO A 136 -7.90 -10.64 -5.51
C PRO A 136 -6.95 -10.78 -4.32
N SER A 137 -6.49 -12.00 -4.02
CA SER A 137 -5.55 -12.27 -2.93
C SER A 137 -4.19 -11.61 -3.15
N ARG A 138 -3.68 -11.61 -4.39
CA ARG A 138 -2.42 -10.93 -4.72
C ARG A 138 -2.53 -9.42 -4.62
N ILE A 139 -3.61 -8.82 -5.13
CA ILE A 139 -3.85 -7.37 -5.00
C ILE A 139 -3.92 -6.99 -3.53
N ASN A 140 -4.68 -7.76 -2.74
CA ASN A 140 -4.80 -7.55 -1.31
C ASN A 140 -3.43 -7.64 -0.60
N TRP A 141 -2.64 -8.66 -0.95
CA TRP A 141 -1.28 -8.84 -0.46
C TRP A 141 -0.38 -7.64 -0.80
N VAL A 142 -0.39 -7.16 -2.06
CA VAL A 142 0.43 -5.99 -2.46
C VAL A 142 0.11 -4.80 -1.57
N VAL A 143 -1.17 -4.50 -1.35
CA VAL A 143 -1.57 -3.32 -0.55
C VAL A 143 -1.20 -3.51 0.93
N GLN A 144 -1.54 -4.64 1.54
CA GLN A 144 -1.27 -4.88 2.96
C GLN A 144 0.21 -4.99 3.27
N SER A 145 0.97 -5.74 2.46
CA SER A 145 2.42 -5.87 2.64
C SER A 145 3.15 -4.56 2.38
N SER A 146 2.67 -3.72 1.46
CA SER A 146 3.20 -2.34 1.33
C SER A 146 2.92 -1.48 2.56
N GLY A 147 1.80 -1.70 3.27
CA GLY A 147 1.55 -1.06 4.56
C GLY A 147 2.54 -1.49 5.64
N VAL A 148 2.95 -2.77 5.64
CA VAL A 148 3.98 -3.28 6.54
C VAL A 148 5.36 -2.70 6.20
N ASP A 149 5.71 -2.60 4.92
CA ASP A 149 6.93 -1.91 4.48
C ASP A 149 7.00 -0.48 5.02
N TYR A 150 5.87 0.23 4.96
CA TYR A 150 5.75 1.59 5.49
C TYR A 150 6.02 1.64 6.99
N LEU A 151 5.42 0.73 7.76
CA LEU A 151 5.63 0.62 9.20
C LEU A 151 7.10 0.37 9.54
N HIS A 152 7.75 -0.56 8.84
CA HIS A 152 9.17 -0.88 9.06
C HIS A 152 10.07 0.33 8.78
N LEU A 153 9.83 1.03 7.66
CA LEU A 153 10.59 2.24 7.33
C LEU A 153 10.41 3.35 8.37
N LEU A 154 9.19 3.53 8.88
CA LEU A 154 8.89 4.51 9.91
C LEU A 154 9.60 4.16 11.23
N ILE A 155 9.54 2.91 11.67
CA ILE A 155 10.21 2.44 12.90
C ILE A 155 11.73 2.58 12.79
N VAL A 156 12.33 2.15 11.67
CA VAL A 156 13.78 2.24 11.46
C VAL A 156 14.25 3.70 11.40
N SER A 157 13.49 4.57 10.72
CA SER A 157 13.80 6.01 10.65
C SER A 157 13.72 6.66 12.03
N MET A 158 12.68 6.32 12.82
CA MET A 158 12.55 6.79 14.20
C MET A 158 13.69 6.30 15.09
N GLU A 159 14.04 5.02 15.03
CA GLU A 159 15.15 4.45 15.79
C GLU A 159 16.48 5.16 15.47
N HIS A 160 16.71 5.48 14.20
CA HIS A 160 17.87 6.26 13.77
C HIS A 160 17.86 7.67 14.35
N LEU A 161 16.75 8.41 14.22
CA LEU A 161 16.61 9.77 14.73
C LEU A 161 16.74 9.85 16.25
N ILE A 162 16.13 8.88 16.96
CA ILE A 162 16.21 8.75 18.42
C ILE A 162 17.66 8.60 18.86
N LYS A 163 18.41 7.70 18.23
CA LYS A 163 19.83 7.48 18.54
C LYS A 163 20.71 8.66 18.17
N LYS A 164 20.48 9.26 17.00
CA LYS A 164 21.31 10.35 16.48
C LYS A 164 21.24 11.59 17.36
N TYR A 165 20.04 11.95 17.79
CA TYR A 165 19.78 13.19 18.52
C TYR A 165 19.59 12.96 20.02
N ASP A 166 19.79 11.74 20.54
CA ASP A 166 19.60 11.40 21.94
C ASP A 166 18.21 11.80 22.47
N ILE A 167 17.16 11.42 21.72
CA ILE A 167 15.77 11.64 22.12
C ILE A 167 15.38 10.52 23.09
N GLN A 168 14.94 10.84 24.29
CA GLN A 168 14.51 9.87 25.29
C GLN A 168 13.12 9.31 24.95
N ALA A 169 13.08 8.43 23.96
CA ALA A 169 11.90 7.76 23.46
C ALA A 169 12.14 6.26 23.24
N ARG A 170 11.11 5.44 23.44
CA ARG A 170 11.13 4.01 23.11
C ARG A 170 9.87 3.62 22.36
N TYR A 171 10.01 2.74 21.38
CA TYR A 171 8.88 2.12 20.71
C TYR A 171 8.01 1.35 21.73
N LEU A 172 6.70 1.59 21.71
CA LEU A 172 5.75 0.94 22.61
C LEU A 172 4.98 -0.16 21.89
N ILE A 173 4.22 0.24 20.87
CA ILE A 173 3.31 -0.66 20.16
C ILE A 173 3.00 -0.10 18.77
N SER A 174 2.74 -1.00 17.84
CA SER A 174 2.04 -0.71 16.59
C SER A 174 0.77 -1.54 16.53
N VAL A 175 -0.34 -0.91 16.19
CA VAL A 175 -1.64 -1.57 16.02
C VAL A 175 -2.28 -1.01 14.77
N HIS A 176 -2.47 -1.85 13.76
CA HIS A 176 -2.97 -1.43 12.44
C HIS A 176 -2.11 -0.31 11.83
N ASP A 177 -2.67 0.89 11.70
CA ASP A 177 -2.06 2.11 11.19
C ASP A 177 -1.56 3.05 12.30
N GLU A 178 -1.67 2.66 13.57
CA GLU A 178 -1.20 3.43 14.72
C GLU A 178 0.19 2.99 15.15
N LEU A 179 1.08 3.96 15.33
CA LEU A 179 2.42 3.77 15.87
C LEU A 179 2.59 4.65 17.10
N ARG A 180 2.90 4.04 18.25
CA ARG A 180 3.00 4.75 19.54
C ARG A 180 4.39 4.58 20.16
N TYR A 181 4.89 5.67 20.73
CA TYR A 181 6.15 5.74 21.46
C TYR A 181 5.90 6.19 22.89
N LEU A 182 6.66 5.64 23.84
CA LEU A 182 6.78 6.23 25.18
C LEU A 182 7.95 7.20 25.16
N VAL A 183 7.69 8.44 25.55
CA VAL A 183 8.66 9.53 25.47
C VAL A 183 8.75 10.22 26.83
N LYS A 184 9.94 10.65 27.22
CA LYS A 184 10.12 11.53 28.39
C LYS A 184 9.47 12.88 28.12
N GLU A 185 8.83 13.48 29.13
CA GLU A 185 8.04 14.71 28.97
C GLU A 185 8.84 15.86 28.32
N GLU A 186 10.13 15.99 28.63
CA GLU A 186 11.03 16.99 28.05
C GLU A 186 11.25 16.85 26.54
N ASP A 187 11.17 15.62 26.03
CA ASP A 187 11.47 15.29 24.62
C ASP A 187 10.23 15.09 23.76
N ARG A 188 9.03 15.27 24.32
CA ARG A 188 7.76 14.99 23.61
C ARG A 188 7.65 15.72 22.27
N TYR A 189 8.09 16.98 22.20
CA TYR A 189 8.04 17.77 20.96
C TYR A 189 9.15 17.40 19.97
N ARG A 190 10.34 17.06 20.47
CA ARG A 190 11.45 16.56 19.65
C ARG A 190 11.10 15.22 19.01
N ALA A 191 10.49 14.31 19.77
CA ALA A 191 9.99 13.03 19.27
C ALA A 191 8.85 13.21 18.26
N ALA A 192 7.93 14.17 18.48
CA ALA A 192 6.89 14.49 17.52
C ALA A 192 7.46 15.00 16.18
N LEU A 193 8.50 15.85 16.23
CA LEU A 193 9.22 16.30 15.04
C LEU A 193 9.93 15.15 14.33
N ALA A 194 10.62 14.29 15.08
CA ALA A 194 11.27 13.11 14.52
C ALA A 194 10.27 12.20 13.79
N LEU A 195 9.06 12.03 14.34
CA LEU A 195 8.01 11.23 13.71
C LEU A 195 7.49 11.84 12.41
N GLN A 196 7.36 13.17 12.35
CA GLN A 196 7.02 13.87 11.12
C GLN A 196 8.10 13.71 10.04
N ILE A 197 9.38 13.81 10.42
CA ILE A 197 10.52 13.64 9.51
C ILE A 197 10.60 12.18 9.02
N ALA A 198 10.44 11.21 9.92
CA ALA A 198 10.42 9.79 9.57
C ALA A 198 9.32 9.46 8.55
N ASN A 199 8.14 10.07 8.70
CA ASN A 199 7.05 9.94 7.73
C ASN A 199 7.38 10.56 6.38
N LEU A 200 7.97 11.76 6.38
CA LEU A 200 8.44 12.42 5.17
C LEU A 200 9.45 11.54 4.42
N TRP A 201 10.47 11.02 5.10
CA TRP A 201 11.46 10.11 4.50
C TRP A 201 10.82 8.85 3.92
N THR A 202 9.91 8.24 4.67
CA THR A 202 9.19 7.04 4.23
C THR A 202 8.39 7.33 2.96
N ARG A 203 7.61 8.42 2.93
CA ARG A 203 6.80 8.79 1.76
C ARG A 203 7.65 9.17 0.55
N SER A 204 8.73 9.90 0.76
CA SER A 204 9.68 10.24 -0.30
C SER A 204 10.30 8.98 -0.91
N LEU A 205 10.68 8.00 -0.09
CA LEU A 205 11.18 6.72 -0.59
C LEU A 205 10.11 5.98 -1.40
N PHE A 206 8.88 5.89 -0.91
CA PHE A 206 7.78 5.29 -1.67
C PHE A 206 7.53 5.98 -3.00
N ALA A 207 7.47 7.32 -3.01
CA ALA A 207 7.27 8.11 -4.23
C ALA A 207 8.39 7.83 -5.24
N TYR A 208 9.64 7.91 -4.77
CA TYR A 208 10.82 7.67 -5.59
C TYR A 208 10.84 6.26 -6.18
N ARG A 209 10.56 5.22 -5.37
CA ARG A 209 10.50 3.83 -5.85
C ARG A 209 9.38 3.57 -6.84
N LEU A 210 8.27 4.28 -6.73
CA LEU A 210 7.17 4.23 -7.69
C LEU A 210 7.45 5.08 -8.95
N GLY A 211 8.60 5.74 -9.02
CA GLY A 211 9.05 6.53 -10.16
C GLY A 211 8.54 7.98 -10.18
N MET A 212 8.08 8.50 -9.03
CA MET A 212 7.72 9.90 -8.84
C MET A 212 8.89 10.64 -8.21
N ASP A 213 9.43 11.64 -8.91
CA ASP A 213 10.58 12.42 -8.43
C ASP A 213 10.18 13.41 -7.33
N ASP A 214 8.92 13.88 -7.34
CA ASP A 214 8.39 14.85 -6.39
C ASP A 214 7.37 14.22 -5.44
N LEU A 215 7.41 14.63 -4.16
CA LEU A 215 6.38 14.32 -3.17
C LEU A 215 5.49 15.57 -2.93
N PRO A 216 4.17 15.48 -3.15
CA PRO A 216 3.29 16.61 -2.85
C PRO A 216 3.28 16.96 -1.36
N GLN A 217 3.32 18.25 -1.03
CA GLN A 217 3.33 18.72 0.36
C GLN A 217 2.11 18.23 1.18
N GLY A 218 0.93 18.17 0.56
CA GLY A 218 -0.30 17.73 1.24
C GLY A 218 -0.26 16.29 1.74
N VAL A 219 0.66 15.47 1.23
CA VAL A 219 0.87 14.10 1.70
C VAL A 219 2.17 13.97 2.49
N ALA A 220 3.00 15.00 2.62
CA ALA A 220 4.34 14.91 3.20
C ALA A 220 4.33 14.62 4.72
N PHE A 221 3.42 15.28 5.44
CA PHE A 221 3.34 15.24 6.90
C PHE A 221 2.09 14.50 7.37
N PHE A 222 2.14 13.97 8.60
CA PHE A 222 0.91 13.54 9.29
C PHE A 222 0.01 14.74 9.50
N SER A 223 -1.31 14.51 9.50
CA SER A 223 -2.29 15.53 9.83
C SER A 223 -2.04 16.13 11.21
N ALA A 224 -1.69 15.28 12.17
CA ALA A 224 -1.17 15.67 13.48
C ALA A 224 -0.39 14.51 14.11
N VAL A 225 0.43 14.84 15.10
CA VAL A 225 1.03 13.88 16.04
C VAL A 225 0.40 14.12 17.41
N ASP A 226 -0.18 13.07 17.96
CA ASP A 226 -0.86 13.10 19.25
C ASP A 226 0.11 12.81 20.40
N VAL A 227 0.08 13.67 21.41
CA VAL A 227 0.86 13.57 22.64
C VAL A 227 -0.09 13.52 23.82
N ASP A 228 -0.06 12.39 24.53
CA ASP A 228 -1.00 12.13 25.62
C ASP A 228 -0.36 11.25 26.71
N LYS A 229 -0.89 11.35 27.92
CA LYS A 229 -0.53 10.50 29.06
C LYS A 229 -1.39 9.23 29.13
N VAL A 230 -2.50 9.20 28.38
CA VAL A 230 -3.39 8.04 28.28
C VAL A 230 -3.43 7.49 26.86
N LEU A 231 -3.67 6.19 26.72
CA LEU A 231 -3.88 5.56 25.43
C LEU A 231 -5.36 5.66 25.03
N ARG A 232 -5.65 6.49 24.02
CA ARG A 232 -6.98 6.64 23.41
C ARG A 232 -6.84 7.00 21.94
N LYS A 233 -7.96 6.88 21.21
CA LYS A 233 -7.98 7.06 19.76
C LYS A 233 -7.73 8.52 19.35
N GLU A 234 -8.49 9.44 19.92
CA GLU A 234 -8.35 10.88 19.72
C GLU A 234 -8.10 11.54 21.07
N VAL A 235 -7.21 12.53 21.12
CA VAL A 235 -6.76 13.18 22.36
C VAL A 235 -7.85 13.98 23.07
N ASP A 236 -8.94 14.34 22.39
CA ASP A 236 -10.05 15.13 22.94
C ASP A 236 -11.16 14.26 23.53
N MET A 237 -11.10 12.93 23.35
CA MET A 237 -12.13 12.03 23.85
C MET A 237 -12.11 11.99 25.38
N PRO A 238 -13.22 12.36 26.06
CA PRO A 238 -13.25 12.43 27.52
C PRO A 238 -13.24 11.05 28.21
N CYS A 239 -13.41 9.95 27.44
CA CYS A 239 -13.37 8.56 27.92
C CYS A 239 -14.28 8.26 29.12
N VAL A 240 -15.44 8.93 29.20
CA VAL A 240 -16.41 8.73 30.29
C VAL A 240 -17.13 7.39 30.09
N THR A 241 -17.10 6.55 31.12
CA THR A 241 -17.83 5.27 31.18
C THR A 241 -18.55 5.15 32.52
N PRO A 242 -19.49 4.20 32.68
CA PRO A 242 -20.11 3.98 33.99
C PRO A 242 -19.11 3.67 35.11
N SER A 243 -17.96 3.07 34.80
CA SER A 243 -16.88 2.78 35.76
C SER A 243 -15.86 3.92 35.91
N GLN A 244 -15.82 4.87 34.97
CA GLN A 244 -14.97 6.06 35.01
C GLN A 244 -15.81 7.30 34.68
N PRO A 245 -16.52 7.87 35.68
CA PRO A 245 -17.41 9.02 35.45
C PRO A 245 -16.67 10.36 35.31
N ILE A 246 -15.41 10.43 35.78
CA ILE A 246 -14.59 11.65 35.71
C ILE A 246 -13.91 11.72 34.34
N PRO A 247 -14.18 12.77 33.53
CA PRO A 247 -13.62 12.90 32.20
C PRO A 247 -12.10 13.09 32.25
N ILE A 248 -11.39 12.42 31.34
CA ILE A 248 -9.94 12.54 31.21
C ILE A 248 -9.61 13.85 30.48
N PRO A 249 -8.73 14.72 31.02
CA PRO A 249 -8.30 15.95 30.35
C PRO A 249 -7.77 15.67 28.94
N PRO A 250 -7.99 16.56 27.97
CA PRO A 250 -7.52 16.35 26.61
C PRO A 250 -5.99 16.39 26.52
N GLY A 251 -5.43 15.61 25.60
CA GLY A 251 -4.01 15.66 25.23
C GLY A 251 -3.72 16.76 24.21
N GLU A 252 -2.50 16.78 23.67
CA GLU A 252 -2.09 17.70 22.61
C GLU A 252 -2.14 17.00 21.25
N SER A 253 -2.71 17.64 20.24
CA SER A 253 -2.63 17.20 18.84
C SER A 253 -1.90 18.25 18.02
N LEU A 254 -0.71 17.90 17.52
CA LEU A 254 0.26 18.82 16.96
C LEU A 254 0.42 18.60 15.45
N ASP A 255 -0.03 19.56 14.64
CA ASP A 255 0.33 19.63 13.23
C ASP A 255 1.81 20.05 13.07
N ILE A 256 2.34 19.95 11.85
CA ILE A 256 3.74 20.28 11.57
C ILE A 256 4.11 21.72 11.95
N ALA A 257 3.20 22.69 11.77
CA ALA A 257 3.49 24.09 12.09
C ALA A 257 3.65 24.29 13.60
N LYS A 258 2.74 23.73 14.40
CA LYS A 258 2.82 23.73 15.87
C LYS A 258 4.07 23.03 16.36
N VAL A 259 4.46 21.90 15.75
CA VAL A 259 5.68 21.19 16.12
C VAL A 259 6.92 22.06 15.88
N LEU A 260 7.00 22.77 14.75
CA LEU A 260 8.13 23.66 14.45
C LEU A 260 8.22 24.82 15.46
N GLU A 261 7.09 25.42 15.82
CA GLU A 261 7.04 26.46 16.86
C GLU A 261 7.54 25.96 18.22
N LYS A 262 7.19 24.72 18.60
CA LYS A 262 7.61 24.09 19.86
C LYS A 262 9.05 23.59 19.88
N THR A 263 9.72 23.54 18.73
CA THR A 263 11.07 22.98 18.56
C THR A 263 12.06 24.03 18.05
N ASN A 264 11.89 25.31 18.41
CA ASN A 264 12.78 26.40 17.99
C ASN A 264 12.99 26.48 16.47
N GLY A 265 11.93 26.26 15.69
CA GLY A 265 11.99 26.26 14.22
C GLY A 265 12.40 24.92 13.60
N GLY A 266 12.33 23.81 14.33
CA GLY A 266 12.61 22.46 13.81
C GLY A 266 13.92 21.84 14.28
N SER A 267 14.41 22.21 15.46
CA SER A 267 15.57 21.59 16.08
C SER A 267 15.23 20.24 16.71
N LEU A 268 16.05 19.24 16.41
CA LEU A 268 16.05 17.95 17.11
C LEU A 268 17.05 17.92 18.26
N TRP A 269 17.90 18.93 18.44
CA TRP A 269 18.90 18.94 19.50
C TRP A 269 18.28 19.16 20.89
N PRO A 270 18.85 18.55 21.95
CA PRO A 270 18.39 18.78 23.33
C PRO A 270 18.49 20.24 23.77
N ASP A 271 19.49 20.97 23.29
CA ASP A 271 19.73 22.39 23.59
C ASP A 271 18.92 23.35 22.69
N GLY A 272 18.21 22.81 21.70
CA GLY A 272 17.44 23.58 20.74
C GLY A 272 18.28 24.41 19.76
N ALA A 273 19.56 24.07 19.58
CA ALA A 273 20.43 24.70 18.58
C ALA A 273 19.86 24.54 17.15
N PRO A 274 20.14 25.47 16.22
CA PRO A 274 19.68 25.33 14.83
C PRO A 274 20.29 24.09 14.15
N MET A 275 19.50 23.42 13.32
CA MET A 275 19.98 22.31 12.50
C MET A 275 20.96 22.81 11.44
N VAL A 276 22.03 22.05 11.20
CA VAL A 276 23.04 22.33 10.15
C VAL A 276 23.01 21.22 9.10
N GLU A 277 23.41 21.52 7.85
CA GLU A 277 23.39 20.55 6.75
C GLU A 277 24.28 19.32 7.00
N ASN A 278 25.39 19.51 7.71
CA ASN A 278 26.27 18.44 8.13
C ASN A 278 26.61 18.62 9.61
N ASP A 279 25.96 17.82 10.45
CA ASP A 279 26.17 17.82 11.91
C ASP A 279 27.40 17.02 12.33
N GLY A 280 28.12 16.41 11.38
CA GLY A 280 29.33 15.61 11.65
C GLY A 280 29.05 14.31 12.42
N ILE A 281 27.79 14.02 12.75
CA ILE A 281 27.39 12.78 13.39
C ILE A 281 27.05 11.76 12.31
N ASP A 282 28.04 10.96 11.95
CA ASP A 282 27.82 9.80 11.09
C ASP A 282 27.29 8.66 11.96
N CYS A 283 26.01 8.32 11.79
CA CYS A 283 25.44 7.14 12.42
C CYS A 283 25.96 5.92 11.66
N GLY A 284 27.17 5.48 12.02
CA GLY A 284 28.00 4.48 11.36
C GLY A 284 27.31 3.14 11.09
N GLY A 285 26.47 3.12 10.05
CA GLY A 285 25.94 1.90 9.46
C GLY A 285 26.95 1.34 8.47
N SER A 286 27.35 0.08 8.68
CA SER A 286 28.13 -0.63 7.67
C SER A 286 27.25 -0.86 6.43
N LEU A 287 27.66 -0.32 5.29
CA LEU A 287 27.04 -0.61 3.99
C LEU A 287 27.45 -1.99 3.43
N VAL A 288 28.19 -2.79 4.21
CA VAL A 288 28.59 -4.13 3.80
C VAL A 288 27.35 -4.99 3.58
N GLY A 289 27.16 -5.43 2.34
CA GLY A 289 25.99 -6.21 1.92
C GLY A 289 24.80 -5.37 1.46
N TYR A 290 24.87 -4.04 1.52
CA TYR A 290 23.86 -3.17 0.90
C TYR A 290 23.87 -3.40 -0.61
N ARG A 291 22.73 -3.80 -1.15
CA ARG A 291 22.51 -3.90 -2.59
C ARG A 291 21.71 -2.70 -3.01
N GLN A 292 22.30 -1.84 -3.83
CA GLN A 292 21.58 -0.71 -4.38
C GLN A 292 20.37 -1.26 -5.16
N PRO A 293 19.16 -0.89 -4.74
CA PRO A 293 17.96 -1.39 -5.38
C PRO A 293 17.77 -0.66 -6.70
N ASP A 294 17.17 -1.34 -7.69
CA ASP A 294 16.71 -0.69 -8.90
C ASP A 294 15.48 0.16 -8.55
N CYS A 295 15.69 1.47 -8.41
CA CYS A 295 14.64 2.41 -8.04
C CYS A 295 13.75 2.81 -9.24
N LEU A 296 14.13 2.43 -10.47
CA LEU A 296 13.43 2.83 -11.69
C LEU A 296 12.57 1.70 -12.27
N VAL A 297 12.51 0.53 -11.64
CA VAL A 297 11.70 -0.63 -12.06
C VAL A 297 10.25 -0.24 -12.36
N HIS A 298 9.70 0.68 -11.57
CA HIS A 298 8.30 1.10 -11.71
C HIS A 298 8.09 2.35 -12.56
N ARG A 299 9.16 3.00 -13.04
CA ARG A 299 9.07 4.21 -13.86
C ARG A 299 8.34 3.90 -15.16
N ALA A 300 7.38 4.75 -15.51
CA ALA A 300 6.68 4.61 -16.78
C ALA A 300 7.65 4.76 -17.95
N HIS A 301 7.56 3.83 -18.91
CA HIS A 301 8.46 3.82 -20.07
C HIS A 301 8.19 4.96 -21.07
N SER A 302 7.01 5.59 -21.01
CA SER A 302 6.62 6.62 -21.97
C SER A 302 5.57 7.59 -21.42
N ALA A 303 5.62 8.84 -21.89
CA ALA A 303 4.63 9.85 -21.58
C ALA A 303 3.27 9.51 -22.23
N GLU A 304 3.29 8.88 -23.39
CA GLU A 304 2.09 8.39 -24.08
C GLU A 304 1.35 7.35 -23.24
N TRP A 305 2.08 6.46 -22.55
CA TRP A 305 1.50 5.49 -21.62
C TRP A 305 0.84 6.16 -20.41
N LEU A 306 1.48 7.18 -19.84
CA LEU A 306 0.90 7.94 -18.75
C LEU A 306 -0.38 8.66 -19.21
N ARG A 307 -0.33 9.32 -20.37
CA ARG A 307 -1.49 10.05 -20.92
C ARG A 307 -2.65 9.12 -21.27
N ALA A 308 -2.36 7.92 -21.77
CA ALA A 308 -3.38 6.93 -22.09
C ALA A 308 -4.21 6.49 -20.87
N GLN A 309 -3.61 6.46 -19.67
CA GLN A 309 -4.33 6.12 -18.44
C GLN A 309 -5.24 7.26 -17.94
N ALA A 310 -4.84 8.51 -18.16
CA ALA A 310 -5.65 9.69 -17.81
C ALA A 310 -6.76 9.99 -18.82
N SER A 311 -6.60 9.58 -20.09
CA SER A 311 -7.61 9.83 -21.12
C SER A 311 -8.92 9.10 -20.81
N SER A 312 -10.03 9.74 -21.13
CA SER A 312 -11.37 9.13 -21.11
C SER A 312 -11.82 8.63 -22.49
N ASP A 313 -11.06 8.92 -23.55
CA ASP A 313 -11.40 8.61 -24.94
C ASP A 313 -10.52 7.51 -25.52
N LEU A 314 -11.19 6.45 -26.01
CA LEU A 314 -10.52 5.32 -26.63
C LEU A 314 -9.86 5.69 -27.98
N GLN A 315 -10.34 6.71 -28.69
CA GLN A 315 -9.71 7.16 -29.93
C GLN A 315 -8.36 7.82 -29.66
N GLU A 316 -8.29 8.72 -28.67
CA GLU A 316 -7.03 9.30 -28.20
C GLU A 316 -6.05 8.20 -27.77
N ILE A 317 -6.50 7.19 -27.00
CA ILE A 317 -5.66 6.07 -26.56
C ILE A 317 -5.07 5.30 -27.76
N LYS A 318 -5.86 5.08 -28.82
CA LYS A 318 -5.36 4.42 -30.04
C LYS A 318 -4.28 5.24 -30.73
N GLN A 319 -4.46 6.57 -30.83
CA GLN A 319 -3.46 7.46 -31.41
C GLN A 319 -2.17 7.45 -30.58
N LEU A 320 -2.28 7.52 -29.26
CA LEU A 320 -1.14 7.42 -28.34
C LEU A 320 -0.42 6.08 -28.45
N ALA A 321 -1.15 4.97 -28.60
CA ALA A 321 -0.56 3.65 -28.80
C ALA A 321 0.18 3.54 -30.14
N MET A 322 -0.34 4.16 -31.21
CA MET A 322 0.37 4.23 -32.50
C MET A 322 1.63 5.08 -32.41
N ALA A 323 1.56 6.25 -31.77
CA ALA A 323 2.72 7.11 -31.54
C ALA A 323 3.79 6.41 -30.70
N HIS A 324 3.37 5.65 -29.69
CA HIS A 324 4.26 4.81 -28.88
C HIS A 324 4.95 3.73 -29.72
N LYS A 325 4.20 3.00 -30.54
CA LYS A 325 4.75 1.97 -31.45
C LYS A 325 5.72 2.57 -32.47
N ALA A 326 5.45 3.78 -32.95
CA ALA A 326 6.35 4.48 -33.87
C ALA A 326 7.67 4.88 -33.20
N LYS A 327 7.64 5.32 -31.93
CA LYS A 327 8.84 5.74 -31.19
C LYS A 327 9.67 4.57 -30.66
N PHE A 328 9.04 3.54 -30.12
CA PHE A 328 9.70 2.46 -29.38
C PHE A 328 9.72 1.12 -30.13
N GLY A 329 9.15 1.06 -31.34
CA GLY A 329 8.97 -0.17 -32.10
C GLY A 329 8.01 -1.16 -31.42
N ASP A 330 7.80 -2.31 -32.04
CA ASP A 330 6.97 -3.41 -31.50
C ASP A 330 7.72 -4.21 -30.40
N GLY A 331 8.49 -3.51 -29.57
CA GLY A 331 9.42 -4.06 -28.57
C GLY A 331 8.77 -4.76 -27.38
N LEU A 332 7.44 -4.72 -27.27
CA LEU A 332 6.66 -5.51 -26.32
C LEU A 332 6.26 -6.87 -26.91
N LYS A 333 7.16 -7.52 -27.66
CA LYS A 333 7.11 -8.98 -27.74
C LYS A 333 7.45 -9.49 -26.35
N SER A 334 6.43 -9.95 -25.62
CA SER A 334 6.53 -10.87 -24.49
C SER A 334 7.86 -11.61 -24.51
N ASN A 335 8.58 -11.52 -23.38
CA ASN A 335 9.92 -12.03 -23.11
C ASN A 335 10.07 -13.56 -23.35
N ARG A 336 9.84 -14.02 -24.59
CA ARG A 336 9.91 -15.42 -25.04
C ARG A 336 11.33 -15.84 -25.38
N GLN A 337 12.30 -14.93 -25.43
CA GLN A 337 13.69 -15.24 -25.78
C GLN A 337 14.54 -15.77 -24.61
N ALA A 338 14.04 -15.78 -23.37
CA ALA A 338 14.66 -16.53 -22.27
C ALA A 338 14.42 -18.07 -22.35
N SER A 339 13.66 -18.54 -23.35
CA SER A 339 13.27 -19.96 -23.50
C SER A 339 14.38 -20.90 -23.97
N LYS A 340 15.55 -20.43 -24.44
CA LYS A 340 16.57 -21.34 -25.00
C LYS A 340 17.41 -22.07 -23.96
N ASN A 341 17.43 -21.63 -22.69
CA ASN A 341 18.16 -22.32 -21.61
C ASN A 341 17.28 -23.28 -20.77
N ILE A 342 16.00 -23.47 -21.13
CA ILE A 342 15.03 -24.35 -20.43
C ILE A 342 15.05 -25.78 -21.01
N SER A 343 16.13 -26.22 -21.66
CA SER A 343 16.30 -27.65 -22.02
C SER A 343 16.89 -28.44 -20.85
N GLY A 344 17.83 -27.85 -20.09
CA GLY A 344 18.45 -28.48 -18.91
C GLY A 344 17.50 -28.64 -17.72
N LEU A 345 16.72 -27.60 -17.40
CA LEU A 345 15.76 -27.61 -16.28
C LEU A 345 14.55 -28.52 -16.53
N ARG A 346 14.14 -28.72 -17.79
CA ARG A 346 13.09 -29.71 -18.14
C ARG A 346 13.51 -31.15 -17.88
N ARG A 347 14.81 -31.46 -18.00
CA ARG A 347 15.34 -32.81 -17.73
C ARG A 347 15.31 -33.14 -16.23
N LEU A 348 15.50 -32.14 -15.36
CA LEU A 348 15.37 -32.28 -13.90
C LEU A 348 13.91 -32.32 -13.42
N ARG A 349 12.99 -31.58 -14.07
CA ARG A 349 11.55 -31.57 -13.71
C ARG A 349 10.84 -32.89 -14.00
N LYS A 350 11.32 -33.71 -14.94
CA LYS A 350 10.73 -35.02 -15.27
C LYS A 350 10.90 -36.06 -14.15
N VAL A 351 11.76 -35.81 -13.15
CA VAL A 351 12.02 -36.72 -12.02
C VAL A 351 11.12 -36.42 -10.81
N ARG A 352 10.40 -35.29 -10.80
CA ARG A 352 9.49 -34.92 -9.68
C ARG A 352 8.15 -34.41 -10.21
N THR A 353 7.39 -35.29 -10.85
CA THR A 353 5.93 -35.13 -10.91
C THR A 353 5.36 -35.58 -9.57
N LEU A 354 5.10 -34.61 -8.68
CA LEU A 354 4.21 -34.82 -7.54
C LEU A 354 2.81 -35.09 -8.11
N GLY A 355 2.25 -36.26 -7.77
CA GLY A 355 0.95 -36.72 -8.24
C GLY A 355 -0.19 -35.81 -7.80
N ASP A 356 -1.31 -35.91 -8.49
CA ASP A 356 -2.53 -35.11 -8.38
C ASP A 356 -3.37 -35.38 -7.12
N GLY A 357 -2.79 -35.98 -6.08
CA GLY A 357 -3.39 -36.11 -4.75
C GLY A 357 -4.67 -36.95 -4.64
N ASN A 358 -5.23 -37.42 -5.77
CA ASN A 358 -6.48 -38.18 -5.81
C ASN A 358 -6.32 -39.65 -5.42
N SER A 359 -5.09 -40.14 -5.22
CA SER A 359 -4.79 -41.53 -4.86
C SER A 359 -4.10 -41.67 -3.51
N VAL A 360 -4.04 -40.61 -2.69
CA VAL A 360 -3.40 -40.64 -1.38
C VAL A 360 -4.48 -40.60 -0.30
N ASP A 361 -4.64 -41.73 0.39
CA ASP A 361 -5.50 -41.80 1.58
C ASP A 361 -4.80 -41.08 2.75
N TRP A 362 -5.11 -39.79 2.88
CA TRP A 362 -4.52 -38.91 3.88
C TRP A 362 -4.83 -39.37 5.31
N ASN A 363 -5.93 -40.10 5.54
CA ASN A 363 -6.28 -40.60 6.87
C ASN A 363 -5.27 -41.66 7.34
N ASN A 364 -4.90 -42.61 6.48
CA ASN A 364 -3.92 -43.63 6.79
C ASN A 364 -2.50 -43.03 6.96
N THR A 365 -2.20 -41.99 6.17
CA THR A 365 -0.92 -41.26 6.26
C THR A 365 -0.81 -40.48 7.57
N ILE A 366 -1.90 -39.87 8.04
CA ILE A 366 -1.97 -39.17 9.33
C ILE A 366 -1.91 -40.16 10.50
N GLU A 367 -2.59 -41.31 10.41
CA GLU A 367 -2.50 -42.35 11.46
C GLU A 367 -1.07 -42.91 11.61
N GLN A 368 -0.34 -43.10 10.50
CA GLN A 368 1.06 -43.55 10.55
C GLN A 368 1.98 -42.46 11.10
N LEU A 369 1.72 -41.19 10.79
CA LEU A 369 2.47 -40.07 11.35
C LEU A 369 2.25 -39.94 12.86
N LEU A 370 1.01 -40.09 13.32
CA LEU A 370 0.65 -40.07 14.74
C LEU A 370 1.26 -41.26 15.49
N LYS A 371 1.30 -42.45 14.90
CA LYS A 371 2.01 -43.61 15.47
C LYS A 371 3.52 -43.42 15.52
N SER A 372 4.11 -42.65 14.61
CA SER A 372 5.55 -42.38 14.59
C SER A 372 6.00 -41.31 15.60
N LEU A 373 5.07 -40.56 16.16
CA LEU A 373 5.34 -39.45 17.08
C LEU A 373 5.23 -39.84 18.56
N ASP A 374 5.04 -41.13 18.89
CA ASP A 374 5.03 -41.69 20.25
C ASP A 374 4.25 -40.84 21.28
N MET A 375 3.11 -40.29 20.85
CA MET A 375 2.14 -39.64 21.70
C MET A 375 0.92 -40.56 21.78
N HIS A 376 1.00 -41.55 22.67
CA HIS A 376 -0.19 -42.28 23.08
C HIS A 376 -1.01 -41.45 24.09
N PRO A 377 -2.35 -41.59 24.06
CA PRO A 377 -3.31 -40.68 24.68
C PRO A 377 -3.23 -40.57 26.21
#